data_AF-A0A7W0RC99-F1
#
_entry.id   AF-A0A7W0RC99-F1
#
_cell.length_a   1.000
_cell.length_b   1.000
_cell.length_c   1.000
_cell.angle_alpha   90.00
_cell.angle_beta   90.00
_cell.angle_gamma   90.00
#
_symmetry.space_group_name_H-M   'P 1'
#
loop_
_entity.id
_entity.type
_entity.pdbx_description
1 polymer ?
#
loop_
_entity_poly.entity_id
_entity_poly.type
_entity_poly.pdbx_seq_one_letter_code
_entity_poly.pdbx_strand_id
1 'polypeptide(L)'
;MPERVWRAAPVAIAAGLAALYLLGDPRSGDLPAHVFRAELFGAEGFTLWNGAWYGGHHAVAYSVLFPPLAWLLGPSVVGAIASVTSAALFEPLARRHFGAQIARWPAIIFGAATATTLVNGRMPFG
;
A
#
# COMPACT_ATOMS: atom_id res chain seq x y z
N MET A 1 8.44 27.98 -10.13
CA MET A 1 8.76 27.07 -9.01
C MET A 1 9.78 26.04 -9.46
N PRO A 2 10.79 25.69 -8.63
CA PRO A 2 11.86 24.78 -9.06
C PRO A 2 11.32 23.37 -9.33
N GLU A 3 11.78 22.73 -10.41
CA GLU A 3 11.36 21.41 -10.90
C GLU A 3 11.35 20.33 -9.80
N ARG A 4 12.25 20.44 -8.82
CA ARG A 4 12.36 19.55 -7.66
C ARG A 4 11.08 19.50 -6.82
N VAL A 5 10.35 20.62 -6.69
CA VAL A 5 9.10 20.68 -5.92
C VAL A 5 8.02 19.82 -6.58
N TRP A 6 7.91 19.89 -7.90
CA TRP A 6 6.94 19.09 -8.66
C TRP A 6 7.25 17.60 -8.61
N ARG A 7 8.53 17.24 -8.61
CA ARG A 7 8.97 15.85 -8.52
C ARG A 7 8.66 15.24 -7.15
N ALA A 8 8.73 16.02 -6.09
CA ALA A 8 8.42 15.57 -4.73
C ALA A 8 6.91 15.58 -4.43
N ALA A 9 6.09 16.30 -5.20
CA ALA A 9 4.67 16.48 -4.91
C ALA A 9 3.88 15.17 -4.78
N PRO A 10 4.00 14.17 -5.68
CA PRO A 10 3.29 12.89 -5.54
C PRO A 10 3.61 12.18 -4.22
N VAL A 11 4.90 12.16 -3.85
CA VAL A 11 5.40 11.51 -2.64
C VAL A 11 4.94 12.26 -1.39
N ALA A 12 5.01 13.59 -1.41
CA ALA A 12 4.57 14.42 -0.29
C ALA A 12 3.06 14.27 -0.03
N ILE A 13 2.26 14.21 -1.10
CA ILE A 13 0.81 13.98 -1.02
C ILE A 13 0.53 12.58 -0.47
N ALA A 14 1.15 11.54 -1.03
CA ALA A 14 0.97 10.16 -0.57
C ALA A 14 1.39 10.01 0.90
N ALA A 15 2.51 10.59 1.29
CA ALA A 15 3.00 10.55 2.68
C ALA A 15 2.09 11.30 3.64
N GLY A 16 1.58 12.47 3.25
CA GLY A 16 0.62 13.23 4.04
C GLY A 16 -0.69 12.46 4.25
N LEU A 17 -1.24 11.88 3.18
CA LEU A 17 -2.46 11.08 3.26
C LEU A 17 -2.27 9.78 4.05
N ALA A 18 -1.12 9.13 3.89
CA ALA A 18 -0.77 7.94 4.67
C ALA A 18 -0.62 8.28 6.16
N ALA A 19 0.02 9.40 6.50
CA ALA A 19 0.11 9.88 7.88
C ALA A 19 -1.28 10.18 8.46
N LEU A 20 -2.14 10.86 7.70
CA LEU A 20 -3.52 11.12 8.14
C LEU A 20 -4.31 9.83 8.35
N TYR A 21 -4.15 8.83 7.49
CA TYR A 21 -4.75 7.51 7.66
C TYR A 21 -4.27 6.84 8.94
N LEU A 22 -2.95 6.81 9.18
CA LEU A 22 -2.37 6.19 10.38
C LEU A 22 -2.78 6.92 11.67
N LEU A 23 -2.85 8.25 11.65
CA LEU A 23 -3.28 9.04 12.81
C LEU A 23 -4.78 8.92 13.07
N GLY A 24 -5.58 8.77 12.02
CA GLY A 24 -7.02 8.60 12.14
C GLY A 24 -7.47 7.21 12.55
N ASP A 25 -6.60 6.20 12.37
CA ASP A 25 -6.86 4.78 12.62
C ASP A 25 -8.28 4.33 12.20
N PRO A 26 -8.67 4.58 10.94
CA PRO A 26 -10.01 4.23 10.50
C PRO A 26 -10.15 2.70 10.47
N ARG A 27 -11.31 2.21 10.93
CA ARG A 27 -11.70 0.79 10.80
C ARG A 27 -12.05 0.47 9.34
N SER A 28 -11.04 0.48 8.46
CA SER A 28 -11.20 0.21 7.03
C SER A 28 -11.74 -1.20 6.78
N GLY A 29 -12.63 -1.34 5.79
CA GLY A 29 -13.46 -2.54 5.62
C GLY A 29 -12.69 -3.85 5.52
N ASP A 30 -11.64 -3.89 4.70
CA ASP A 30 -10.86 -5.10 4.46
C ASP A 30 -9.68 -5.30 5.45
N LEU A 31 -9.46 -4.36 6.38
CA LEU A 31 -8.37 -4.43 7.36
C LEU A 31 -8.38 -5.70 8.23
N PRO A 32 -9.52 -6.19 8.74
CA PRO A 32 -9.56 -7.43 9.52
C PRO A 32 -9.01 -8.64 8.74
N ALA A 33 -9.23 -8.68 7.43
CA ALA A 33 -8.70 -9.75 6.58
C ALA A 33 -7.17 -9.72 6.50
N HIS A 34 -6.57 -8.53 6.60
CA HIS A 34 -5.12 -8.37 6.64
C HIS A 34 -4.52 -8.65 8.01
N VAL A 35 -5.20 -8.24 9.08
CA VAL A 35 -4.83 -8.58 10.46
C VAL A 35 -4.78 -10.11 10.62
N PHE A 36 -5.84 -10.80 10.18
CA PHE A 36 -5.89 -12.26 10.20
C PHE A 36 -4.68 -12.90 9.49
N ARG A 37 -4.29 -12.39 8.32
CA ARG A 37 -3.15 -12.94 7.57
C ARG A 37 -1.81 -12.68 8.24
N ALA A 38 -1.65 -11.51 8.87
CA ALA A 38 -0.47 -11.19 9.66
C ALA A 38 -0.36 -12.11 10.88
N GLU A 39 -1.46 -12.31 11.61
CA GLU A 39 -1.51 -13.20 12.78
C GLU A 39 -1.30 -14.66 12.42
N LEU A 40 -1.90 -15.13 11.32
CA LEU A 40 -1.69 -16.49 10.81
C LEU A 40 -0.21 -16.73 10.50
N PHE A 41 0.48 -15.77 9.85
CA PHE A 41 1.91 -15.88 9.63
C PHE A 41 2.70 -15.89 10.94
N GLY A 42 2.31 -15.07 11.91
CA GLY A 42 2.94 -15.06 13.24
C GLY A 42 2.84 -16.38 13.99
N ALA A 43 1.71 -17.08 13.84
CA ALA A 43 1.45 -18.35 14.50
C ALA A 43 2.08 -19.55 13.75
N GLU A 44 1.97 -19.59 12.42
CA GLU A 44 2.22 -20.78 11.60
C GLU A 44 3.29 -20.58 10.51
N GLY A 45 3.85 -19.37 10.39
CA GLY A 45 4.80 -19.01 9.35
C GLY A 45 4.21 -19.05 7.94
N PHE A 46 4.99 -19.54 6.97
CA PHE A 46 4.54 -19.70 5.59
C PHE A 46 3.62 -20.91 5.43
N THR A 47 2.34 -20.72 5.73
CA THR A 47 1.30 -21.73 5.54
C THR A 47 0.89 -21.82 4.06
N LEU A 48 0.87 -23.03 3.48
CA LEU A 48 0.42 -23.22 2.09
C LEU A 48 -1.10 -23.19 1.94
N TRP A 49 -1.83 -23.66 2.95
CA TRP A 49 -3.29 -23.80 2.95
C TRP A 49 -3.84 -23.51 4.34
N ASN A 50 -4.94 -22.76 4.42
CA ASN A 50 -5.67 -22.58 5.67
C ASN A 50 -7.17 -22.82 5.47
N GLY A 51 -7.82 -23.44 6.47
CA GLY A 51 -9.24 -23.78 6.45
C GLY A 51 -10.15 -22.71 7.08
N ALA A 52 -9.63 -21.53 7.40
CA ALA A 52 -10.33 -20.54 8.20
C ALA A 52 -11.41 -19.74 7.46
N TRP A 53 -11.62 -20.01 6.15
CA TRP A 53 -12.58 -19.27 5.32
C TRP A 53 -13.10 -20.10 4.14
N TYR A 54 -14.42 -20.11 3.91
CA TYR A 54 -15.12 -20.68 2.73
C TYR A 54 -14.52 -21.98 2.14
N GLY A 55 -14.41 -23.04 2.96
CA GLY A 55 -13.87 -24.34 2.50
C GLY A 55 -12.34 -24.41 2.40
N GLY A 56 -11.66 -23.31 2.71
CA GLY A 56 -10.21 -23.16 2.76
C GLY A 56 -9.63 -22.47 1.53
N HIS A 57 -8.42 -21.93 1.67
CA HIS A 57 -7.72 -21.24 0.60
C HIS A 57 -6.20 -21.32 0.74
N HIS A 58 -5.50 -21.14 -0.37
CA HIS A 58 -4.05 -21.05 -0.38
C HIS A 58 -3.58 -19.70 0.19
N ALA A 59 -2.87 -19.72 1.32
CA ALA A 59 -2.50 -18.48 2.01
C ALA A 59 -1.43 -17.69 1.23
N VAL A 60 -0.44 -18.38 0.65
CA VAL A 60 0.63 -17.79 -0.16
C VAL A 60 0.15 -17.14 -1.46
N ALA A 61 -0.99 -17.60 -2.00
CA ALA A 61 -1.58 -17.02 -3.22
C ALA A 61 -2.03 -15.57 -3.02
N TYR A 62 -2.15 -15.12 -1.77
CA TYR A 62 -2.49 -13.76 -1.43
C TYR A 62 -1.32 -12.79 -1.61
N SER A 63 -0.16 -13.12 -1.04
CA SER A 63 1.10 -12.40 -1.18
C SER A 63 2.18 -13.13 -0.38
N VAL A 64 3.40 -13.18 -0.92
CA VAL A 64 4.56 -13.74 -0.21
C VAL A 64 5.16 -12.73 0.77
N LEU A 65 5.09 -11.43 0.45
CA LEU A 65 5.76 -10.38 1.23
C LEU A 65 4.84 -9.72 2.26
N PHE A 66 3.54 -9.62 1.98
CA PHE A 66 2.65 -8.85 2.82
C PHE A 66 2.46 -9.47 4.23
N PRO A 67 2.13 -10.77 4.39
CA PRO A 67 1.96 -11.37 5.72
C PRO A 67 3.17 -11.21 6.67
N PRO A 68 4.42 -11.50 6.27
CA PRO A 68 5.56 -11.33 7.17
C PRO A 68 5.82 -9.87 7.56
N LEU A 69 5.70 -8.94 6.61
CA LEU A 69 5.87 -7.52 6.89
C LEU A 69 4.74 -6.99 7.79
N ALA A 70 3.51 -7.40 7.53
CA ALA A 70 2.34 -6.95 8.28
C ALA A 70 2.32 -7.53 9.70
N TRP A 71 2.86 -8.74 9.90
CA TRP A 71 3.08 -9.29 11.23
C TRP A 71 4.11 -8.47 12.02
N LEU A 72 5.20 -8.05 11.36
CA LEU A 72 6.29 -7.30 12.01
C LEU A 72 5.92 -5.84 12.33
N LEU A 73 5.26 -5.15 11.39
CA LEU A 73 5.04 -3.70 11.46
C LEU A 73 3.57 -3.29 11.67
N GLY A 74 2.65 -4.24 11.52
CA GLY A 74 1.21 -3.99 11.44
C GLY A 74 0.73 -3.74 10.00
N PRO A 75 -0.45 -4.25 9.61
CA PRO A 75 -0.99 -4.11 8.25
C PRO A 75 -1.07 -2.65 7.76
N SER A 76 -1.49 -1.73 8.63
CA SER A 76 -1.67 -0.31 8.31
C SER A 76 -0.36 0.38 7.96
N VAL A 77 0.70 0.09 8.69
CA VAL A 77 2.03 0.66 8.45
C VAL A 77 2.60 0.12 7.14
N VAL A 78 2.45 -1.19 6.88
CA VAL A 78 2.91 -1.79 5.61
C VAL A 78 2.18 -1.19 4.42
N GLY A 79 0.85 -1.03 4.50
CA GLY A 79 0.09 -0.36 3.46
C GLY A 79 0.55 1.07 3.24
N ALA A 80 0.76 1.84 4.31
CA ALA A 80 1.26 3.22 4.21
C ALA A 80 2.63 3.30 3.51
N ILE A 81 3.56 2.42 3.86
CA ILE A 81 4.88 2.33 3.20
C ILE A 81 4.72 1.96 1.72
N ALA A 82 3.88 0.99 1.40
CA ALA A 82 3.62 0.57 0.02
C ALA A 82 3.06 1.73 -0.81
N SER A 83 2.02 2.42 -0.34
CA SER A 83 1.41 3.57 -1.00
C SER A 83 2.43 4.69 -1.29
N VAL A 84 3.27 5.05 -0.31
CA VAL A 84 4.31 6.08 -0.50
C VAL A 84 5.38 5.61 -1.47
N THR A 85 5.78 4.34 -1.40
CA THR A 85 6.77 3.76 -2.30
C THR A 85 6.27 3.74 -3.74
N SER A 86 5.02 3.34 -3.97
CA SER A 86 4.41 3.37 -5.29
C SER A 86 4.34 4.78 -5.86
N ALA A 87 3.97 5.79 -5.06
CA ALA A 87 4.00 7.19 -5.50
C ALA A 87 5.42 7.66 -5.87
N ALA A 88 6.44 7.21 -5.13
CA ALA A 88 7.84 7.53 -5.40
C ALA A 88 8.39 6.87 -6.67
N LEU A 89 7.91 5.66 -6.99
CA LEU A 89 8.31 4.94 -8.19
C LEU A 89 7.53 5.38 -9.43
N PHE A 90 6.28 5.83 -9.28
CA PHE A 90 5.43 6.17 -10.42
C PHE A 90 5.91 7.40 -11.20
N GLU A 91 6.29 8.49 -10.54
CA GLU A 91 6.78 9.71 -11.22
C GLU A 91 7.96 9.44 -12.16
N PRO A 92 9.07 8.79 -11.73
CA PRO A 92 10.21 8.59 -12.60
C PRO A 92 9.90 7.63 -13.75
N LEU A 93 9.05 6.62 -13.53
CA LEU A 93 8.61 5.68 -14.57
C LEU A 93 7.73 6.38 -15.61
N ALA A 94 6.69 7.08 -15.18
CA ALA A 94 5.78 7.81 -16.06
C ALA A 94 6.53 8.88 -16.86
N ARG A 95 7.43 9.62 -16.21
CA ARG A 95 8.26 10.64 -16.87
C ARG A 95 9.21 10.03 -17.89
N ARG A 96 9.84 8.89 -17.59
CA ARG A 96 10.73 8.21 -18.53
C ARG A 96 9.99 7.76 -19.78
N HIS A 97 8.74 7.34 -19.64
CA HIS A 97 7.95 6.80 -20.74
C HIS A 97 7.18 7.86 -21.54
N PHE A 98 6.55 8.82 -20.87
CA PHE A 98 5.67 9.82 -21.48
C PHE A 98 6.27 11.23 -21.56
N GLY A 99 7.45 11.46 -20.99
CA GLY A 99 8.10 12.77 -20.93
C GLY A 99 7.63 13.66 -19.78
N ALA A 100 8.45 14.67 -19.46
CA ALA A 100 8.29 15.48 -18.24
C ALA A 100 7.10 16.45 -18.24
N GLN A 101 6.55 16.82 -19.40
CA GLN A 101 5.36 17.68 -19.43
C GLN A 101 4.08 16.89 -19.18
N ILE A 102 3.95 15.71 -19.77
CA ILE A 102 2.75 14.88 -19.68
C ILE A 102 2.66 14.19 -18.31
N ALA A 103 3.78 13.71 -17.76
CA ALA A 103 3.78 12.89 -16.55
C ALA A 103 3.44 13.63 -15.24
N ARG A 104 3.52 14.98 -15.21
CA ARG A 104 3.38 15.76 -13.96
C ARG A 104 2.05 15.57 -13.27
N TRP A 105 0.95 15.89 -13.97
CA TRP A 105 -0.40 15.80 -13.39
C TRP A 105 -0.82 14.36 -13.08
N PRO A 106 -0.62 13.38 -13.98
CA PRO A 106 -0.88 11.99 -13.68
C PRO A 106 -0.12 11.49 -12.45
N ALA A 107 1.14 11.88 -12.25
CA ALA A 107 1.90 11.47 -11.07
C ALA A 107 1.33 12.05 -9.77
N ILE A 108 0.91 13.32 -9.78
CA ILE A 108 0.26 13.95 -8.62
C ILE A 108 -1.06 13.25 -8.30
N ILE A 109 -1.90 13.02 -9.32
CA ILE A 109 -3.18 12.32 -9.16
C ILE A 109 -2.94 10.90 -8.64
N PHE A 110 -1.94 10.20 -9.16
CA PHE A 110 -1.55 8.88 -8.68
C PHE A 110 -1.17 8.90 -7.20
N GLY A 111 -0.31 9.83 -6.76
CA GLY A 111 0.06 9.98 -5.36
C GLY A 111 -1.11 10.29 -4.43
N ALA A 112 -2.16 10.97 -4.91
CA ALA A 112 -3.41 11.12 -4.17
C ALA A 112 -4.24 9.82 -4.17
N ALA A 113 -4.31 9.15 -5.32
CA ALA A 113 -5.09 7.93 -5.50
C ALA A 113 -4.57 6.75 -4.67
N THR A 114 -3.29 6.70 -4.29
CA THR A 114 -2.76 5.68 -3.37
C THR A 114 -3.44 5.70 -1.99
N ALA A 115 -4.11 6.79 -1.59
CA ALA A 115 -4.89 6.79 -0.36
C ALA A 115 -6.15 5.91 -0.44
N THR A 116 -6.67 5.65 -1.64
CA THR A 116 -7.85 4.80 -1.83
C THR A 116 -7.58 3.35 -1.45
N THR A 117 -6.35 2.86 -1.62
CA THR A 117 -5.98 1.50 -1.19
C THR A 117 -5.95 1.42 0.33
N LEU A 118 -5.49 2.47 1.02
CA LEU A 118 -5.50 2.54 2.49
C LEU A 118 -6.92 2.59 3.05
N VAL A 119 -7.75 3.53 2.58
CA VAL A 119 -9.10 3.76 3.11
C VAL A 119 -10.02 2.56 2.91
N ASN A 120 -9.91 1.87 1.77
CA ASN A 120 -10.66 0.63 1.53
C ASN A 120 -10.08 -0.58 2.26
N GLY A 121 -8.86 -0.46 2.81
CA GLY A 121 -8.15 -1.57 3.43
C GLY A 121 -7.63 -2.57 2.41
N ARG A 122 -7.25 -2.14 1.20
CA ARG A 122 -6.64 -2.95 0.13
C ARG A 122 -5.11 -2.85 0.14
N MET A 123 -4.52 -3.04 1.32
CA MET A 123 -3.10 -2.79 1.61
C MET A 123 -2.08 -3.53 0.72
N PRO A 124 -2.30 -4.78 0.26
CA PRO A 124 -1.34 -5.55 -0.53
C PRO A 124 -1.20 -5.09 -1.98
N PHE A 125 -2.10 -4.22 -2.46
CA PHE A 125 -2.14 -3.75 -3.85
C PHE A 125 -1.62 -2.32 -4.00
N GLY A 126 -1.03 -1.78 -2.93
CA GLY A 126 -0.54 -0.40 -2.83
C GLY A 126 0.85 -0.19 -3.38
#